data_AF-W1ERM8-F1
#
_entry.id   AF-W1ERM8-F1
#
_cell.length_a   1.000
_cell.length_b   1.000
_cell.length_c   1.000
_cell.angle_alpha   90.00
_cell.angle_beta   90.00
_cell.angle_gamma   90.00
#
_symmetry.space_group_name_H-M   'P 1'
#
loop_
_entity.id
_entity.type
_entity.pdbx_description
1 polymer ?
#
loop_
_entity_poly.entity_id
_entity_poly.type
_entity_poly.pdbx_seq_one_letter_code
_entity_poly.pdbx_strand_id
1 'polypeptide(L)'
;MISAENGIVFRENLLFTHRGLSGPAVLQISSYWQPGEFVSINLLPDVDLETFLNEQRNAHPNQSLKNTLAVHLPKRLVERLQQLGQIPDVSLKQLNVRDQQALISTLTDWRVQPNGTEGYRTAEVTLGGVDTNELSSRTMEARKVPGLYFIGEVMDVTGWLGGYNFQWAWSSAWACAQDLIAAKSS
;
A
#
# COMPACT_ATOMS: atom_id res chain seq x y z
N MET A 1 6.02 -4.97 3.23
CA MET A 1 5.51 -3.84 4.04
C MET A 1 5.82 -2.57 3.27
N ILE A 2 4.89 -1.61 3.21
CA ILE A 2 5.04 -0.35 2.47
C ILE A 2 4.70 0.83 3.39
N SER A 3 5.44 1.92 3.27
CA SER A 3 5.34 3.09 4.14
C SER A 3 5.30 4.39 3.33
N ALA A 4 4.45 5.32 3.73
CA ALA A 4 4.37 6.68 3.20
C ALA A 4 5.18 7.67 4.07
N GLU A 5 5.49 8.85 3.54
CA GLU A 5 6.27 9.87 4.26
C GLU A 5 5.57 10.40 5.54
N ASN A 6 4.24 10.35 5.57
CA ASN A 6 3.45 10.70 6.76
C ASN A 6 3.45 9.61 7.85
N GLY A 7 4.22 8.54 7.69
CA GLY A 7 4.39 7.48 8.69
C GLY A 7 3.32 6.38 8.67
N ILE A 8 2.35 6.44 7.75
CA ILE A 8 1.37 5.36 7.58
C ILE A 8 2.05 4.14 6.94
N VAL A 9 1.75 2.96 7.47
CA VAL A 9 2.37 1.69 7.07
C VAL A 9 1.30 0.64 6.81
N PHE A 10 1.45 -0.10 5.72
CA PHE A 10 0.63 -1.26 5.39
C PHE A 10 1.47 -2.51 5.19
N ARG A 11 0.98 -3.64 5.72
CA ARG A 11 1.58 -4.96 5.53
C ARG A 11 0.65 -5.82 4.70
N GLU A 12 0.88 -5.80 3.39
CA GLU A 12 0.07 -6.53 2.41
C GLU A 12 0.90 -6.93 1.19
N ASN A 13 0.27 -7.69 0.28
CA ASN A 13 0.88 -8.09 -0.99
C ASN A 13 1.14 -6.90 -1.93
N LEU A 14 2.30 -6.92 -2.57
CA LEU A 14 2.73 -5.98 -3.62
C LEU A 14 2.83 -6.71 -4.96
N LEU A 15 2.38 -6.05 -6.02
CA LEU A 15 2.40 -6.57 -7.39
C LEU A 15 3.20 -5.65 -8.32
N PHE A 16 4.10 -6.22 -9.12
CA PHE A 16 4.74 -5.54 -10.23
C PHE A 16 3.89 -5.68 -11.49
N THR A 17 3.63 -4.56 -12.18
CA THR A 17 2.86 -4.53 -13.43
C THR A 17 3.67 -3.86 -14.54
N HIS A 18 3.16 -3.90 -15.77
CA HIS A 18 3.77 -3.17 -16.90
C HIS A 18 3.73 -1.64 -16.74
N ARG A 19 2.89 -1.13 -15.84
CA ARG A 19 2.66 0.31 -15.63
C ARG A 19 3.21 0.82 -14.29
N GLY A 20 3.78 -0.05 -13.46
CA GLY A 20 4.37 0.33 -12.18
C GLY A 20 4.08 -0.69 -11.08
N LEU A 21 3.73 -0.19 -9.90
CA LEU A 21 3.41 -0.98 -8.71
C LEU A 21 1.89 -1.02 -8.50
N SER A 22 1.39 -2.15 -8.00
CA SER A 22 -0.02 -2.37 -7.68
C SER A 22 -0.16 -3.39 -6.55
N GLY A 23 -1.34 -3.97 -6.37
CA GLY A 23 -1.68 -4.89 -5.29
C GLY A 23 -2.19 -4.17 -4.05
N PRO A 24 -2.76 -4.91 -3.08
CA PRO A 24 -3.45 -4.32 -1.93
C PRO A 24 -2.59 -3.33 -1.14
N ALA A 25 -1.29 -3.60 -0.96
CA ALA A 25 -0.38 -2.69 -0.26
C ALA A 25 -0.27 -1.33 -0.96
N VAL A 26 -0.11 -1.34 -2.29
CA VAL A 26 0.07 -0.12 -3.08
C VAL A 26 -1.23 0.66 -3.18
N LEU A 27 -2.35 -0.04 -3.36
CA LEU A 27 -3.66 0.61 -3.41
C LEU A 27 -4.01 1.27 -2.06
N GLN A 28 -3.74 0.61 -0.92
CA GLN A 28 -3.96 1.22 0.39
C GLN A 28 -3.04 2.41 0.65
N ILE A 29 -1.74 2.28 0.36
CA ILE A 29 -0.81 3.39 0.61
C ILE A 29 -1.07 4.59 -0.32
N SER A 30 -1.66 4.35 -1.51
CA SER A 30 -1.94 5.42 -2.48
C SER A 30 -2.89 6.49 -1.93
N SER A 31 -3.74 6.15 -0.97
CA SER A 31 -4.62 7.12 -0.29
C SER A 31 -3.87 8.08 0.65
N TYR A 32 -2.63 7.74 1.01
CA TYR A 32 -1.80 8.50 1.96
C TYR A 32 -0.59 9.15 1.30
N TRP A 33 -0.30 8.78 0.06
CA TRP A 33 0.80 9.31 -0.75
C TRP A 33 0.37 10.59 -1.47
N GLN A 34 1.27 11.58 -1.55
CA GLN A 34 1.10 12.79 -2.34
C GLN A 34 2.06 12.84 -3.55
N PRO A 35 1.67 13.50 -4.65
CA PRO A 35 2.55 13.67 -5.82
C PRO A 35 3.92 14.23 -5.45
N GLY A 36 4.97 13.50 -5.85
CA GLY A 36 6.38 13.85 -5.59
C GLY A 36 6.99 13.18 -4.35
N GLU A 37 6.17 12.58 -3.47
CA GLU A 37 6.68 11.85 -2.31
C GLU A 37 7.27 10.48 -2.70
N PHE A 38 8.16 9.98 -1.84
CA PHE A 38 8.63 8.60 -1.92
C PHE A 38 7.73 7.67 -1.13
N VAL A 39 7.66 6.42 -1.58
CA VAL A 39 7.22 5.28 -0.76
C VAL A 39 8.42 4.42 -0.42
N SER A 40 8.51 3.96 0.82
CA SER A 40 9.51 3.00 1.26
C SER A 40 8.90 1.60 1.33
N ILE A 41 9.64 0.60 0.85
CA ILE A 41 9.17 -0.79 0.76
C ILE A 41 10.19 -1.69 1.44
N ASN A 42 9.75 -2.35 2.52
CA ASN A 42 10.47 -3.48 3.09
C ASN A 42 9.98 -4.77 2.42
N LEU A 43 10.83 -5.38 1.61
CA LEU A 43 10.55 -6.61 0.87
C LEU A 43 10.62 -7.86 1.75
N LEU A 44 11.29 -7.78 2.91
CA LEU A 44 11.55 -8.89 3.82
C LEU A 44 11.23 -8.50 5.27
N PRO A 45 9.99 -8.09 5.59
CA PRO A 45 9.65 -7.55 6.92
C PRO A 45 9.72 -8.58 8.05
N ASP A 46 9.73 -9.87 7.72
CA ASP A 46 9.74 -10.99 8.66
C ASP A 46 11.11 -11.67 8.80
N VAL A 47 12.13 -11.15 8.11
CA VAL A 47 13.45 -11.77 8.05
C VAL A 47 14.47 -10.80 8.61
N ASP A 48 15.18 -11.22 9.66
CA ASP A 48 16.44 -10.60 10.04
C ASP A 48 17.48 -10.98 8.98
N LEU A 49 17.59 -10.13 7.96
CA LEU A 49 18.42 -10.38 6.79
C LEU A 49 19.91 -10.42 7.13
N GLU A 50 20.36 -9.67 8.14
CA GLU A 50 21.77 -9.68 8.56
C GLU A 50 22.15 -11.03 9.16
N THR A 51 21.37 -11.47 10.16
CA THR A 51 21.58 -12.76 10.81
C THR A 51 21.48 -13.90 9.79
N PHE A 52 20.46 -13.89 8.94
CA PHE A 52 20.29 -14.87 7.88
C PHE A 52 21.49 -14.94 6.92
N LEU A 53 21.98 -13.81 6.42
CA LEU A 53 23.12 -13.80 5.50
C LEU A 53 24.40 -14.31 6.17
N ASN A 54 24.61 -14.00 7.45
CA ASN A 54 25.78 -14.46 8.19
C ASN A 54 25.75 -15.97 8.43
N GLU A 55 24.59 -16.53 8.81
CA GLU A 55 24.40 -17.98 8.97
C GLU A 55 24.62 -18.72 7.65
N GLN A 56 24.02 -18.24 6.56
CA GLN A 56 24.18 -18.84 5.23
C GLN A 56 25.61 -18.73 4.72
N ARG A 57 26.32 -17.63 5.02
CA ARG A 57 27.74 -17.48 4.65
C ARG A 57 28.61 -18.50 5.37
N ASN A 58 28.33 -18.79 6.64
CA ASN A 58 29.08 -19.78 7.42
C ASN A 58 28.81 -21.21 6.95
N ALA A 59 27.56 -21.55 6.66
CA ALA A 59 27.19 -22.90 6.21
C ALA A 59 27.55 -23.17 4.74
N HIS A 60 27.37 -22.18 3.86
CA HIS A 60 27.44 -22.32 2.40
C HIS A 60 28.23 -21.17 1.74
N PRO A 61 29.52 -21.00 2.04
CA PRO A 61 30.30 -19.83 1.60
C PRO A 61 30.40 -19.66 0.08
N ASN A 62 30.34 -20.76 -0.68
CA ASN A 62 30.40 -20.75 -2.15
C ASN A 62 29.04 -20.58 -2.83
N GLN A 63 27.93 -20.56 -2.08
CA GLN A 63 26.59 -20.33 -2.65
C GLN A 63 26.50 -18.91 -3.20
N SER A 64 25.80 -18.75 -4.32
CA SER A 64 25.53 -17.43 -4.89
C SER A 64 24.53 -16.66 -4.02
N LEU A 65 24.75 -15.36 -3.87
CA LEU A 65 23.81 -14.47 -3.17
C LEU A 65 22.40 -14.59 -3.78
N LYS A 66 22.31 -14.73 -5.10
CA LYS A 66 21.05 -14.97 -5.80
C LYS A 66 20.27 -16.16 -5.24
N ASN A 67 20.91 -17.31 -5.12
CA ASN A 67 20.25 -18.53 -4.66
C ASN A 67 19.86 -18.43 -3.19
N THR A 68 20.67 -17.75 -2.39
CA THR A 68 20.38 -17.49 -0.97
C THR A 68 19.16 -16.58 -0.80
N LEU A 69 19.08 -15.47 -1.54
CA LEU A 69 17.92 -14.56 -1.50
C LEU A 69 16.66 -15.18 -2.11
N ALA A 70 16.81 -16.09 -3.09
CA ALA A 70 15.68 -16.77 -3.73
C ALA A 70 14.89 -17.70 -2.78
N VAL A 71 15.38 -17.95 -1.56
CA VAL A 71 14.63 -18.63 -0.50
C VAL A 71 13.47 -17.77 0.00
N HIS A 72 13.63 -16.45 0.02
CA HIS A 72 12.63 -15.51 0.53
C HIS A 72 12.03 -14.59 -0.53
N LEU A 73 12.73 -14.37 -1.65
CA LEU A 73 12.30 -13.49 -2.74
C LEU A 73 12.09 -14.25 -4.04
N PRO A 74 11.18 -13.79 -4.92
CA PRO A 74 11.08 -14.34 -6.27
C PRO A 74 12.42 -14.24 -7.01
N LYS A 75 12.91 -15.36 -7.54
CA LYS A 75 14.21 -15.41 -8.25
C LYS A 75 14.37 -14.34 -9.33
N ARG A 76 13.30 -14.08 -10.09
CA ARG A 76 13.28 -13.06 -11.15
C ARG A 76 13.51 -11.64 -10.62
N LEU A 77 13.04 -11.33 -9.41
CA LEU A 77 13.26 -10.03 -8.78
C LEU A 77 14.75 -9.87 -8.44
N VAL A 78 15.34 -10.87 -7.80
CA VAL A 78 16.76 -10.87 -7.42
C VAL A 78 17.65 -10.72 -8.67
N GLU A 79 17.36 -11.47 -9.74
CA GLU A 79 18.09 -11.35 -11.01
C GLU A 79 17.99 -9.95 -11.63
N ARG A 80 16.80 -9.31 -11.56
CA ARG A 80 16.64 -7.94 -12.06
C ARG A 80 17.40 -6.93 -11.22
N LEU A 81 17.38 -7.04 -9.89
CA LEU A 81 18.14 -6.16 -9.02
C LEU A 81 19.65 -6.27 -9.27
N GLN A 82 20.16 -7.49 -9.52
CA GLN A 82 21.56 -7.72 -9.91
C GLN A 82 21.89 -7.06 -11.25
N GLN A 83 21.05 -7.26 -12.27
CA GLN A 83 21.24 -6.66 -13.60
C GLN A 83 21.23 -5.13 -13.57
N LEU A 84 20.45 -4.54 -12.67
CA LEU A 84 20.38 -3.10 -12.45
C LEU A 84 21.53 -2.56 -11.55
N GLY A 85 22.43 -3.44 -11.09
CA GLY A 85 23.51 -3.07 -10.18
C GLY A 85 23.05 -2.59 -8.79
N GLN A 86 21.80 -2.88 -8.42
CA GLN A 86 21.24 -2.50 -7.12
C GLN A 86 21.72 -3.42 -5.99
N ILE A 87 22.04 -4.67 -6.34
CA ILE A 87 22.60 -5.65 -5.42
C ILE A 87 23.76 -6.40 -6.11
N PRO A 88 24.75 -6.89 -5.37
CA PRO A 88 25.92 -7.53 -5.96
C PRO A 88 25.59 -8.92 -6.55
N ASP A 89 26.34 -9.32 -7.58
CA ASP A 89 26.28 -10.68 -8.13
C ASP A 89 27.56 -11.46 -7.78
N VAL A 90 27.56 -11.98 -6.54
CA VAL A 90 28.73 -12.61 -5.93
C VAL A 90 28.33 -13.85 -5.13
N SER A 91 29.32 -14.67 -4.76
CA SER A 91 29.14 -15.70 -3.73
C SER A 91 29.09 -15.09 -2.32
N LEU A 92 28.50 -15.79 -1.35
CA LEU A 92 28.38 -15.28 0.03
C LEU A 92 29.73 -14.94 0.66
N LYS A 93 30.80 -15.71 0.38
CA LYS A 93 32.15 -15.42 0.87
C LYS A 93 32.78 -14.16 0.25
N GLN A 94 32.30 -13.72 -0.91
CA GLN A 94 32.77 -12.52 -1.61
C GLN A 94 31.98 -11.26 -1.23
N LEU A 95 30.81 -11.43 -0.60
CA LEU A 95 30.01 -10.32 -0.10
C LEU A 95 30.70 -9.69 1.11
N ASN A 96 31.32 -8.52 0.93
CA ASN A 96 31.96 -7.78 2.02
C ASN A 96 30.91 -7.07 2.90
N VAL A 97 31.35 -6.56 4.06
CA VAL A 97 30.47 -5.92 5.06
C VAL A 97 29.74 -4.70 4.50
N ARG A 98 30.44 -3.86 3.73
CA ARG A 98 29.86 -2.65 3.14
C ARG A 98 28.74 -2.99 2.15
N ASP A 99 29.00 -3.95 1.26
CA ASP A 99 28.03 -4.38 0.26
C ASP A 99 26.86 -5.12 0.90
N GLN A 100 27.10 -5.86 2.00
CA GLN A 100 26.03 -6.47 2.80
C GLN A 100 25.11 -5.42 3.43
N GLN A 101 25.66 -4.36 4.02
CA GLN A 101 24.86 -3.28 4.60
C GLN A 101 24.05 -2.54 3.53
N ALA A 102 24.67 -2.26 2.37
CA ALA A 102 23.98 -1.65 1.24
C ALA A 102 22.85 -2.56 0.71
N LEU A 103 23.11 -3.86 0.55
CA LEU A 103 22.11 -4.86 0.19
C LEU A 103 20.93 -4.88 1.17
N ILE A 104 21.22 -4.89 2.48
CA ILE A 104 20.20 -4.90 3.52
C ILE A 104 19.32 -3.67 3.37
N SER A 105 19.92 -2.47 3.32
CA SER A 105 19.20 -1.21 3.13
C SER A 105 18.36 -1.22 1.84
N THR A 106 18.91 -1.70 0.72
CA THR A 106 18.18 -1.80 -0.55
C THR A 106 16.96 -2.71 -0.45
N LEU A 107 16.99 -3.78 0.35
CA LEU A 107 15.88 -4.73 0.46
C LEU A 107 14.88 -4.41 1.58
N THR A 108 15.31 -3.72 2.64
CA THR A 108 14.46 -3.39 3.79
C THR A 108 13.92 -1.96 3.75
N ASP A 109 14.55 -1.07 2.98
CA ASP A 109 14.13 0.32 2.77
C ASP A 109 14.21 0.69 1.28
N TRP A 110 13.57 -0.13 0.44
CA TRP A 110 13.56 0.14 -1.01
C TRP A 110 12.71 1.37 -1.31
N ARG A 111 13.37 2.48 -1.65
CA ARG A 111 12.71 3.75 -1.95
C ARG A 111 12.29 3.84 -3.41
N VAL A 112 11.01 4.10 -3.65
CA VAL A 112 10.42 4.32 -4.97
C VAL A 112 9.73 5.67 -4.98
N GLN A 113 9.96 6.46 -6.01
CA GLN A 113 9.20 7.70 -6.26
C GLN A 113 8.22 7.44 -7.41
N PRO A 114 6.91 7.25 -7.14
CA PRO A 114 5.93 7.09 -8.19
C PRO A 114 5.82 8.38 -9.01
N ASN A 115 5.76 8.27 -10.35
CA ASN A 115 5.56 9.43 -11.22
C ASN A 115 4.10 9.96 -11.20
N GLY A 116 3.17 9.20 -10.64
CA GLY A 116 1.74 9.50 -10.60
C GLY A 116 0.89 8.26 -10.32
N THR A 117 -0.42 8.44 -10.24
CA THR A 117 -1.40 7.34 -10.18
C THR A 117 -1.91 7.02 -11.59
N GLU A 118 -2.48 5.84 -11.78
CA GLU A 118 -3.11 5.47 -13.06
C GLU A 118 -4.43 6.24 -13.34
N GLY A 119 -4.89 7.06 -12.39
CA GLY A 119 -6.07 7.90 -12.48
C GLY A 119 -7.40 7.16 -12.30
N TYR A 120 -8.51 7.89 -12.43
CA TYR A 120 -9.86 7.39 -12.12
C TYR A 120 -10.33 6.19 -12.95
N ARG A 121 -9.69 5.89 -14.10
CA ARG A 121 -10.05 4.72 -14.91
C ARG A 121 -9.70 3.39 -14.23
N THR A 122 -8.78 3.38 -13.29
CA THR A 122 -8.36 2.18 -12.56
C THR A 122 -8.38 2.36 -11.04
N ALA A 123 -8.78 3.54 -10.55
CA ALA A 123 -9.04 3.75 -9.13
C ALA A 123 -10.25 2.92 -8.70
N GLU A 124 -10.14 2.24 -7.56
CA GLU A 124 -11.26 1.50 -6.97
C GLU A 124 -12.23 2.41 -6.21
N VAL A 125 -11.74 3.58 -5.75
CA VAL A 125 -12.51 4.56 -4.98
C VAL A 125 -12.07 5.98 -5.28
N THR A 126 -12.97 6.92 -5.02
CA THR A 126 -12.71 8.36 -5.08
C THR A 126 -12.36 8.89 -3.69
N LEU A 127 -11.26 9.64 -3.58
CA LEU A 127 -10.95 10.45 -2.40
C LEU A 127 -11.66 11.80 -2.53
N GLY A 128 -12.22 12.30 -1.42
CA GLY A 128 -13.04 13.51 -1.42
C GLY A 128 -14.52 13.23 -1.68
N GLY A 129 -15.31 14.28 -1.80
CA GLY A 129 -16.74 14.18 -2.08
C GLY A 129 -17.50 15.39 -1.55
N VAL A 130 -18.79 15.22 -1.30
CA VAL A 130 -19.61 16.22 -0.59
C VAL A 130 -19.11 16.32 0.85
N ASP A 131 -18.79 17.55 1.29
CA ASP A 131 -18.30 17.84 2.64
C ASP A 131 -19.28 17.31 3.70
N THR A 132 -18.79 16.38 4.52
CA THR A 132 -19.61 15.72 5.55
C THR A 132 -20.05 16.67 6.67
N ASN A 133 -19.38 17.82 6.85
CA ASN A 133 -19.81 18.84 7.79
C ASN A 133 -21.14 19.50 7.38
N GLU A 134 -21.44 19.50 6.08
CA GLU A 134 -22.68 20.03 5.51
C GLU A 134 -23.85 19.03 5.59
N LEU A 135 -23.59 17.83 6.12
CA LEU A 135 -24.56 16.74 6.23
C LEU A 135 -24.87 16.43 7.70
N SER A 136 -26.06 15.92 7.95
CA SER A 136 -26.44 15.34 9.23
C SER A 136 -25.77 13.97 9.40
N SER A 137 -24.94 13.80 10.44
CA SER A 137 -24.30 12.52 10.75
C SER A 137 -25.29 11.44 11.20
N ARG A 138 -26.54 11.80 11.51
CA ARG A 138 -27.59 10.85 11.92
C ARG A 138 -28.49 10.44 10.76
N THR A 139 -28.83 11.36 9.87
CA THR A 139 -29.87 11.17 8.85
C THR A 139 -29.34 11.20 7.42
N MET A 140 -28.11 11.68 7.23
CA MET A 140 -27.49 11.92 5.93
C MET A 140 -28.14 13.04 5.10
N GLU A 141 -29.06 13.81 5.70
CA GLU A 141 -29.71 14.96 5.08
C GLU A 141 -28.77 16.17 4.99
N ALA A 142 -28.87 16.93 3.90
CA ALA A 142 -28.14 18.17 3.71
C ALA A 142 -28.69 19.28 4.62
N ARG A 143 -27.82 19.87 5.43
CA ARG A 143 -28.20 20.90 6.42
C ARG A 143 -28.83 22.14 5.80
N LYS A 144 -28.43 22.48 4.58
CA LYS A 144 -28.87 23.69 3.86
C LYS A 144 -30.10 23.48 2.98
N VAL A 145 -30.46 22.24 2.68
CA VAL A 145 -31.56 21.91 1.76
C VAL A 145 -32.37 20.75 2.34
N PRO A 146 -33.45 21.06 3.09
CA PRO A 146 -34.33 20.03 3.61
C PRO A 146 -34.88 19.13 2.49
N GLY A 147 -34.93 17.83 2.74
CA GLY A 147 -35.36 16.80 1.80
C GLY A 147 -34.30 16.33 0.80
N LEU A 148 -33.10 16.92 0.80
CA LEU A 148 -31.97 16.47 -0.01
C LEU A 148 -31.02 15.61 0.84
N TYR A 149 -30.66 14.43 0.34
CA TYR A 149 -29.80 13.47 1.04
C TYR A 149 -28.63 13.04 0.15
N PHE A 150 -27.51 12.72 0.79
CA PHE A 150 -26.33 12.14 0.13
C PHE A 150 -25.93 10.87 0.86
N ILE A 151 -25.65 9.79 0.13
CA ILE A 151 -25.28 8.48 0.71
C ILE A 151 -24.16 7.83 -0.11
N GLY A 152 -23.40 6.94 0.52
CA GLY A 152 -22.34 6.20 -0.14
C GLY A 152 -21.13 7.05 -0.56
N GLU A 153 -20.47 6.64 -1.65
CA GLU A 153 -19.17 7.17 -2.10
C GLU A 153 -19.22 8.62 -2.58
N VAL A 154 -20.40 9.20 -2.80
CA VAL A 154 -20.50 10.62 -3.18
C VAL A 154 -20.11 11.56 -2.02
N MET A 155 -20.18 11.06 -0.79
CA MET A 155 -19.79 11.79 0.41
C MET A 155 -18.27 11.74 0.59
N ASP A 156 -17.69 12.75 1.24
CA ASP A 156 -16.26 12.77 1.60
C ASP A 156 -15.95 11.80 2.74
N VAL A 157 -16.07 10.51 2.44
CA VAL A 157 -15.79 9.37 3.31
C VAL A 157 -15.21 8.25 2.45
N THR A 158 -13.92 7.99 2.60
CA THR A 158 -13.23 6.91 1.89
C THR A 158 -12.71 5.88 2.89
N GLY A 159 -13.23 4.65 2.77
CA GLY A 159 -12.77 3.51 3.57
C GLY A 159 -11.51 2.87 2.99
N TRP A 160 -10.81 2.10 3.82
CA TRP A 160 -9.72 1.23 3.36
C TRP A 160 -10.22 0.16 2.40
N LEU A 161 -9.29 -0.44 1.66
CA LEU A 161 -9.59 -1.66 0.92
C LEU A 161 -10.01 -2.80 1.84
N GLY A 162 -10.88 -3.68 1.32
CA GLY A 162 -11.40 -4.82 2.08
C GLY A 162 -12.85 -4.66 2.56
N GLY A 163 -13.70 -3.99 1.78
CA GLY A 163 -15.15 -3.95 2.01
C GLY A 163 -15.66 -2.79 2.86
N TYR A 164 -14.78 -1.92 3.38
CA TYR A 164 -15.18 -0.75 4.17
C TYR A 164 -16.06 0.24 3.38
N ASN A 165 -15.76 0.44 2.10
CA ASN A 165 -16.58 1.30 1.24
C ASN A 165 -17.99 0.74 1.01
N PHE A 166 -18.12 -0.59 0.88
CA PHE A 166 -19.44 -1.23 0.87
C PHE A 166 -20.16 -1.07 2.20
N GLN A 167 -19.48 -1.33 3.32
CA GLN A 167 -20.07 -1.14 4.64
C GLN A 167 -20.57 0.30 4.84
N TRP A 168 -19.80 1.29 4.40
CA TRP A 168 -20.20 2.70 4.42
C TRP A 168 -21.44 2.96 3.57
N ALA A 169 -21.49 2.43 2.35
CA ALA A 169 -22.66 2.55 1.49
C ALA A 169 -23.92 1.96 2.15
N TRP A 170 -23.81 0.80 2.79
CA TRP A 170 -24.93 0.17 3.50
C TRP A 170 -25.38 0.98 4.72
N SER A 171 -24.44 1.41 5.56
CA SER A 171 -24.77 2.16 6.78
C SER A 171 -25.39 3.53 6.48
N SER A 172 -24.83 4.28 5.54
CA SER A 172 -25.37 5.59 5.14
C SER A 172 -26.75 5.47 4.48
N ALA A 173 -26.94 4.48 3.59
CA ALA A 173 -28.24 4.20 2.99
C ALA A 173 -29.30 3.84 4.03
N TRP A 174 -28.96 3.01 5.01
CA TRP A 174 -29.89 2.62 6.08
C TRP A 174 -30.29 3.83 6.95
N ALA A 175 -29.33 4.66 7.35
CA ALA A 175 -29.59 5.86 8.15
C ALA A 175 -30.56 6.83 7.45
N CYS A 176 -30.34 7.08 6.15
CA CYS A 176 -31.23 7.86 5.31
C CYS A 176 -32.64 7.26 5.21
N ALA A 177 -32.73 5.95 4.97
CA ALA A 177 -34.01 5.27 4.85
C ALA A 177 -34.86 5.35 6.13
N GLN A 178 -34.23 5.21 7.31
CA GLN A 178 -34.92 5.31 8.59
C GLN A 178 -35.53 6.70 8.82
N ASP A 179 -34.82 7.75 8.42
CA ASP A 179 -35.30 9.13 8.53
C ASP A 179 -36.49 9.39 7.59
N LEU A 180 -36.40 8.95 6.34
CA LEU A 180 -37.47 9.08 5.35
C LEU A 180 -38.76 8.34 5.76
N ILE A 181 -38.65 7.19 6.44
CA ILE A 181 -39.80 6.46 6.98
C ILE A 181 -40.45 7.23 8.13
N ALA A 182 -39.64 7.78 9.03
CA ALA A 182 -40.13 8.57 10.16
C ALA A 182 -40.87 9.84 9.67
N ALA A 183 -40.31 10.56 8.70
CA ALA A 183 -40.90 11.76 8.12
C ALA A 183 -42.22 11.51 7.35
N LYS A 184 -42.43 10.29 6.81
CA LYS A 184 -43.72 9.91 6.18
C LYS A 184 -44.81 9.55 7.19
N SER A 185 -44.42 9.29 8.44
CA SER A 185 -45.33 8.85 9.50
C SER A 185 -45.84 10.02 10.37
N SER A 186 -45.37 11.24 10.08
CA SER A 186 -45.73 12.52 10.71
C SER A 186 -46.54 13.39 9.75
#